data_AF-A0A349YRU9-F1
#
_entry.id   AF-A0A349YRU9-F1
#
_cell.length_a   1.000
_cell.length_b   1.000
_cell.length_c   1.000
_cell.angle_alpha   90.00
_cell.angle_beta   90.00
_cell.angle_gamma   90.00
#
_symmetry.space_group_name_H-M   'P 1'
#
loop_
_entity.id
_entity.type
_entity.pdbx_description
1 polymer ?
#
loop_
_entity_poly.entity_id
_entity_poly.type
_entity_poly.pdbx_seq_one_letter_code
_entity_poly.pdbx_strand_id
1 'polypeptide(L)'
;MDNIIGITVSKREAKRMIDEAPGDSITIFYMNRSSHIHKETRRANKAEGKELLNIAREIFYNDMELFGMLSLNGELKSEEDILRNIAFPKRE
;
A
#
# COMPACT_ATOMS: atom_id res chain seq x y z
N MET A 1 -15.37 -2.43 -12.58
CA MET A 1 -14.29 -3.29 -13.10
C MET A 1 -13.03 -2.84 -12.39
N ASP A 2 -12.73 -3.47 -11.25
CA ASP A 2 -11.54 -3.13 -10.45
C ASP A 2 -10.35 -3.85 -11.08
N ASN A 3 -9.80 -3.28 -12.16
CA ASN A 3 -8.50 -3.69 -12.69
C ASN A 3 -7.42 -3.19 -11.73
N ILE A 4 -7.34 -3.78 -10.54
CA ILE A 4 -6.13 -3.70 -9.73
C ILE A 4 -5.12 -4.60 -10.45
N ILE A 5 -4.31 -3.98 -11.32
CA ILE A 5 -3.08 -4.60 -11.82
C ILE A 5 -2.25 -4.89 -10.57
N GLY A 6 -1.74 -6.11 -10.42
CA GLY A 6 -0.94 -6.54 -9.26
C GLY A 6 -1.20 -7.98 -8.85
N ILE A 7 -0.19 -8.62 -8.23
CA ILE A 7 -0.33 -9.99 -7.71
C ILE A 7 -0.85 -9.95 -6.28
N THR A 8 -1.77 -10.84 -5.91
CA THR A 8 -2.21 -10.95 -4.52
C THR A 8 -1.10 -11.52 -3.66
N VAL A 9 -0.81 -10.86 -2.53
CA VAL A 9 0.23 -11.29 -1.58
C VAL A 9 -0.34 -11.45 -0.17
N SER A 10 0.28 -12.34 0.60
CA SER A 10 -0.10 -12.52 2.01
C SER A 10 0.34 -11.33 2.88
N LYS A 11 -0.32 -11.10 4.02
CA LYS A 11 0.10 -10.10 5.02
C LYS A 11 1.55 -10.31 5.48
N ARG A 12 1.96 -11.57 5.64
CA ARG A 12 3.34 -11.92 6.03
C ARG A 12 4.34 -11.47 4.97
N GLU A 13 4.03 -11.74 3.71
CA GLU A 13 4.90 -11.38 2.59
C GLU A 13 4.97 -9.87 2.39
N ALA A 14 3.84 -9.17 2.46
CA ALA A 14 3.80 -7.72 2.37
C ALA A 14 4.61 -7.04 3.49
N LYS A 15 4.57 -7.57 4.73
CA LYS A 15 5.41 -7.07 5.83
C LYS A 15 6.89 -7.29 5.57
N ARG A 16 7.25 -8.47 5.04
CA ARG A 16 8.64 -8.79 4.64
C ARG A 16 9.15 -7.79 3.60
N MET A 17 8.36 -7.47 2.58
CA MET A 17 8.70 -6.47 1.56
C MET A 17 8.98 -5.09 2.17
N ILE A 18 8.14 -4.62 3.10
CA ILE A 18 8.36 -3.35 3.81
C ILE A 18 9.64 -3.39 4.64
N ASP A 19 9.90 -4.49 5.36
CA ASP A 19 11.08 -4.61 6.21
C ASP A 19 12.38 -4.62 5.38
N GLU A 20 12.39 -5.32 4.24
CA GLU A 20 13.55 -5.43 3.33
C GLU A 20 13.82 -4.19 2.48
N ALA A 21 12.80 -3.35 2.27
CA ALA A 21 12.93 -2.10 1.51
C ALA A 21 14.03 -1.19 2.10
N PRO A 22 14.87 -0.55 1.28
CA PRO A 22 15.89 0.36 1.77
C PRO A 22 15.29 1.62 2.42
N GLY A 23 16.03 2.20 3.36
CA GLY A 23 15.62 3.35 4.15
C GLY A 23 14.64 3.01 5.30
N ASP A 24 14.32 4.03 6.10
CA ASP A 24 13.52 3.88 7.33
C ASP A 24 12.05 4.27 7.15
N SER A 25 11.71 4.81 5.98
CA SER A 25 10.38 5.37 5.71
C SER A 25 9.80 4.89 4.40
N ILE A 26 8.48 4.80 4.43
CA ILE A 26 7.60 4.47 3.31
C ILE A 26 6.74 5.69 2.98
N THR A 27 6.12 5.67 1.81
CA THR A 27 5.15 6.67 1.38
C THR A 27 3.76 6.06 1.39
N ILE A 28 2.82 6.70 2.08
CA ILE A 28 1.41 6.30 2.10
C ILE A 28 0.62 7.34 1.34
N PHE A 29 -0.18 6.89 0.38
CA PHE A 29 -1.10 7.75 -0.35
C PHE A 29 -2.47 7.08 -0.51
N TYR A 30 -3.48 7.92 -0.66
CA TYR A 30 -4.89 7.54 -0.63
C TYR A 30 -5.53 8.01 -1.91
N MET A 31 -6.37 7.17 -2.51
CA MET A 31 -7.16 7.51 -3.69
C MET A 31 -8.60 7.11 -3.44
N ASN A 32 -9.53 8.05 -3.58
CA ASN A 32 -10.95 7.71 -3.64
C ASN A 32 -11.23 7.07 -5.00
N ARG A 33 -11.78 5.85 -5.06
CA ARG A 33 -11.96 5.14 -6.34
C ARG A 33 -13.10 5.73 -7.18
N SER A 34 -14.14 6.26 -6.55
CA SER A 34 -15.26 6.90 -7.22
C SER A 34 -14.86 8.24 -7.85
N SER A 35 -14.26 9.14 -7.07
CA SER A 35 -13.92 10.50 -7.53
C SER A 35 -12.54 10.62 -8.16
N HIS A 36 -11.68 9.61 -8.01
CA HIS A 36 -10.26 9.63 -8.40
C HIS A 36 -9.45 10.75 -7.73
N ILE A 37 -10.00 11.37 -6.67
CA ILE A 37 -9.31 12.41 -5.91
C ILE A 37 -8.31 11.75 -4.96
N HIS A 38 -7.07 12.22 -5.03
CA HIS A 38 -6.02 11.85 -4.09
C HIS A 38 -6.13 12.68 -2.82
N LYS A 39 -5.99 12.03 -1.65
CA LYS A 39 -5.70 12.77 -0.41
C LYS A 39 -4.21 13.04 -0.32
N GLU A 40 -3.85 13.88 0.64
CA GLU A 40 -2.46 14.21 0.95
C GLU A 40 -1.61 12.93 1.11
N THR A 41 -0.54 12.87 0.33
CA THR A 41 0.50 11.85 0.43
C THR A 41 1.39 12.18 1.61
N ARG A 42 1.69 11.18 2.45
CA ARG A 42 2.56 11.38 3.61
C ARG A 42 3.65 10.33 3.73
N ARG A 43 4.75 10.73 4.35
CA ARG A 43 5.81 9.81 4.78
C ARG A 43 5.42 9.18 6.11
N ALA A 44 5.73 7.90 6.25
CA ALA A 44 5.48 7.13 7.46
C ALA A 44 6.67 6.21 7.74
N ASN A 45 6.81 5.78 8.99
CA ASN A 45 7.77 4.74 9.33
C ASN A 45 7.24 3.35 8.89
N LYS A 46 8.14 2.38 8.80
CA LYS A 46 7.78 1.00 8.42
C LYS A 46 6.77 0.35 9.36
N ALA A 47 6.85 0.63 10.67
CA ALA A 47 5.94 0.04 11.65
C ALA A 47 4.48 0.42 11.37
N GLU A 48 4.24 1.70 11.08
CA GLU A 48 2.91 2.20 10.72
C GLU A 48 2.36 1.54 9.45
N GLY A 49 3.21 1.34 8.43
CA GLY A 49 2.84 0.60 7.23
C GLY A 49 2.40 -0.83 7.54
N LYS A 50 3.12 -1.52 8.43
CA LYS A 50 2.77 -2.88 8.85
C LYS A 50 1.45 -2.96 9.61
N GLU A 51 1.07 -1.92 10.35
CA GLU A 51 -0.25 -1.84 10.97
C GLU A 51 -1.37 -1.67 9.95
N LEU A 52 -1.15 -0.90 8.88
CA LEU A 52 -2.11 -0.82 7.77
C LEU A 52 -2.31 -2.18 7.08
N LEU A 53 -1.25 -2.97 6.92
CA LEU A 53 -1.36 -4.33 6.36
C LEU A 53 -2.19 -5.27 7.26
N ASN A 54 -2.20 -5.07 8.58
CA ASN A 54 -3.00 -5.89 9.50
C ASN A 54 -4.50 -5.72 9.27
N ILE A 55 -4.93 -4.51 8.94
CA ILE A 55 -6.34 -4.16 8.75
C ILE A 55 -6.82 -4.35 7.31
N ALA A 56 -5.92 -4.54 6.34
CA ALA A 56 -6.30 -4.85 4.97
C ALA A 56 -7.01 -6.21 4.85
N ARG A 57 -8.07 -6.29 4.04
CA ARG A 57 -8.73 -7.55 3.69
C ARG A 57 -7.91 -8.30 2.65
N GLU A 58 -7.50 -7.60 1.61
CA GLU A 58 -6.66 -8.10 0.53
C GLU A 58 -5.52 -7.13 0.26
N ILE A 59 -4.38 -7.66 -0.20
CA ILE A 59 -3.19 -6.87 -0.50
C ILE A 59 -2.71 -7.28 -1.89
N PHE A 60 -2.52 -6.29 -2.74
CA PHE A 60 -1.99 -6.46 -4.09
C PHE A 60 -0.61 -5.82 -4.18
N TYR A 61 0.36 -6.56 -4.68
CA TYR A 61 1.70 -6.06 -4.95
C TYR A 61 1.84 -5.68 -6.42
N ASN A 62 2.37 -4.48 -6.65
CA ASN A 62 2.73 -3.94 -7.94
C ASN A 62 4.23 -3.68 -7.98
N ASP A 63 4.86 -4.34 -8.93
CA ASP A 63 6.27 -4.20 -9.21
C ASP A 63 6.48 -3.03 -10.19
N MET A 64 6.63 -1.81 -9.68
CA MET A 64 6.87 -0.63 -10.52
C MET A 64 8.36 -0.46 -10.80
N GLU A 65 8.73 0.20 -11.90
CA GLU A 65 10.13 0.40 -12.29
C GLU A 65 10.98 1.03 -11.16
N LEU A 66 10.46 2.04 -10.47
CA LEU A 66 11.21 2.81 -9.46
C LEU A 66 10.91 2.41 -8.00
N PHE A 67 9.81 1.70 -7.73
CA PHE A 67 9.37 1.40 -6.37
C PHE A 67 8.50 0.14 -6.31
N GLY A 68 8.42 -0.48 -5.13
CA GLY A 68 7.40 -1.47 -4.83
C GLY A 68 6.14 -0.76 -4.35
N MET A 69 4.97 -1.23 -4.76
CA MET A 69 3.69 -0.69 -4.31
C MET A 69 2.78 -1.78 -3.78
N LEU A 70 2.31 -1.62 -2.55
CA LEU A 70 1.27 -2.46 -1.96
C LEU A 70 -0.05 -1.68 -1.94
N SER A 71 -1.04 -2.17 -2.66
CA SER A 71 -2.41 -1.65 -2.68
C SER A 71 -3.27 -2.45 -1.71
N LEU A 72 -3.82 -1.77 -0.71
CA LEU A 72 -4.61 -2.36 0.37
C LEU A 72 -6.09 -2.20 0.06
N ASN A 73 -6.78 -3.34 -0.11
CA ASN A 73 -8.20 -3.41 -0.42
C ASN A 73 -9.02 -3.91 0.78
N GLY A 74 -10.26 -3.43 0.91
CA GLY A 74 -11.20 -3.82 1.97
C GLY A 74 -11.37 -2.79 3.09
N GLU A 75 -12.31 -3.09 4.00
CA GLU A 75 -12.89 -2.16 4.99
C GLU A 75 -11.86 -1.52 5.92
N LEU A 76 -11.46 -0.31 5.54
CA LEU A 76 -10.64 0.54 6.36
C LEU A 76 -11.50 1.55 7.14
N LYS A 77 -12.54 1.04 7.82
CA LYS A 77 -13.43 1.63 8.85
C LYS A 77 -13.91 3.10 8.78
N SER A 78 -13.45 3.95 7.87
CA SER A 78 -13.76 5.39 7.89
C SER A 78 -14.34 5.94 6.60
N GLU A 79 -14.02 5.37 5.43
CA GLU A 79 -14.50 5.87 4.13
C GLU A 79 -14.61 4.70 3.15
N GLU A 80 -15.83 4.37 2.73
CA GLU A 80 -16.20 3.12 2.02
C GLU A 80 -15.50 2.91 0.68
N ASP A 81 -14.76 3.89 0.16
CA ASP A 81 -14.16 3.79 -1.17
C ASP A 81 -12.74 4.40 -1.29
N ILE A 82 -11.98 4.37 -0.20
CA ILE A 82 -10.56 4.78 -0.22
C ILE A 82 -9.66 3.58 -0.45
N LEU A 83 -8.96 3.58 -1.58
CA LEU A 83 -7.77 2.76 -1.79
C LEU A 83 -6.59 3.37 -1.03
N ARG A 84 -5.94 2.56 -0.18
CA ARG A 84 -4.68 2.92 0.48
C ARG A 84 -3.53 2.22 -0.20
N ASN A 85 -2.51 2.99 -0.56
CA ASN A 85 -1.31 2.46 -1.19
C ASN A 85 -0.10 2.76 -0.32
N ILE A 86 0.79 1.78 -0.22
CA ILE A 86 2.09 1.90 0.42
C ILE A 86 3.14 1.76 -0.67
N ALA A 87 3.85 2.83 -0.98
CA ALA A 87 5.02 2.81 -1.85
C ALA A 87 6.30 2.77 -1.01
N PHE A 88 7.25 1.93 -1.41
CA PHE A 88 8.56 1.80 -0.79
C PHE A 88 9.63 1.69 -1.87
N PRO A 89 10.84 2.23 -1.63
CA PRO A 89 11.89 2.14 -2.62
C PRO A 89 12.29 0.68 -2.83
N LYS A 90 12.84 0.38 -4.01
CA LYS A 90 13.47 -0.91 -4.29
C LYS A 90 14.98 -0.79 -4.08
N ARG A 91 15.64 -1.93 -3.86
CA ARG A 91 17.08 -2.01 -4.09
C ARG A 91 17.27 -2.10 -5.61
N GLU A 92 18.20 -1.32 -6.14
CA GLU A 92 18.67 -1.45 -7.53
C GLU A 92 19.24 -2.85 -7.79
#